data_AF-A0A9D8HSN5-F1
#
_entry.id   AF-A0A9D8HSN5-F1
#
_cell.length_a   1.000
_cell.length_b   1.000
_cell.length_c   1.000
_cell.angle_alpha   90.00
_cell.angle_beta   90.00
_cell.angle_gamma   90.00
#
_symmetry.space_group_name_H-M   'P 1'
#
loop_
_entity.id
_entity.type
_entity.pdbx_description
1 polymer ?
#
loop_
_entity_poly.entity_id
_entity_poly.type
_entity_poly.pdbx_seq_one_letter_code
_entity_poly.pdbx_strand_id
1 'polypeptide(L)'
;MVINTNLQAQSAASNLAASSTMLAKSLSRLSTGSKIINPADDAAGLAVASRLDAQIRRLDATEYARYGILVQSGTAMLAQANQLPQSVLRLLN
;
A
#
# COMPACT_ATOMS: atom_id res chain seq x y z
N MET A 1 23.29 -7.74 56.69
CA MET A 1 22.65 -6.80 55.73
C MET A 1 21.52 -7.55 55.07
N VAL A 2 20.27 -7.22 55.38
CA VAL A 2 19.09 -7.92 54.87
C VAL A 2 18.56 -7.12 53.68
N ILE A 3 18.53 -7.72 52.50
CA ILE A 3 17.99 -7.07 51.30
C ILE A 3 16.47 -7.07 51.43
N ASN A 4 15.90 -5.88 51.67
CA ASN A 4 14.47 -5.66 51.81
C ASN A 4 13.85 -5.41 50.42
N THR A 5 13.88 -6.42 49.55
CA THR A 5 13.27 -6.34 48.21
C THR A 5 12.03 -7.21 48.18
N ASN A 6 10.87 -6.58 48.05
CA ASN A 6 9.60 -7.28 47.95
C ASN A 6 9.46 -7.89 46.54
N LEU A 7 9.99 -9.11 46.37
CA LEU A 7 10.04 -9.84 45.11
C LEU A 7 8.64 -10.06 44.49
N GLN A 8 7.60 -10.16 45.32
CA GLN A 8 6.22 -10.29 44.86
C GLN A 8 5.69 -8.98 44.27
N ALA A 9 5.97 -7.84 44.91
CA ALA A 9 5.64 -6.54 44.34
C ALA A 9 6.43 -6.26 43.05
N GLN A 10 7.71 -6.67 43.00
CA GLN A 10 8.55 -6.53 41.80
C GLN A 10 8.05 -7.39 40.64
N SER A 11 7.60 -8.61 40.92
CA SER A 11 6.99 -9.51 39.93
C SER A 11 5.64 -8.98 39.44
N ALA A 12 4.80 -8.48 40.35
CA ALA A 12 3.53 -7.85 40.00
C ALA A 12 3.72 -6.60 39.13
N ALA A 13 4.70 -5.76 39.44
CA ALA A 13 5.05 -4.59 38.65
C ALA A 13 5.53 -4.96 37.23
N SER A 14 6.34 -6.01 37.10
CA SER A 14 6.81 -6.52 35.81
C SER A 14 5.65 -7.05 34.95
N ASN A 15 4.72 -7.80 35.57
CA ASN A 15 3.53 -8.31 34.88
C ASN A 15 2.57 -7.18 34.44
N LEU A 16 2.42 -6.14 35.27
CA LEU A 16 1.63 -4.95 34.91
C LEU A 16 2.28 -4.19 33.76
N ALA A 17 3.60 -4.00 33.77
CA ALA A 17 4.33 -3.37 32.69
C ALA A 17 4.20 -4.13 31.36
N ALA A 18 4.29 -5.46 31.41
CA ALA A 18 4.04 -6.33 30.24
C ALA A 18 2.60 -6.16 29.72
N SER A 19 1.61 -6.19 30.62
CA SER A 19 0.19 -6.00 30.25
C SER A 19 -0.08 -4.62 29.65
N SER A 20 0.52 -3.57 30.21
CA SER A 20 0.40 -2.20 29.69
C SER A 20 1.00 -2.07 28.29
N THR A 21 2.16 -2.71 28.05
CA THR A 21 2.79 -2.75 26.72
C THR A 21 1.93 -3.49 25.70
N MET A 22 1.34 -4.63 26.07
CA MET A 22 0.42 -5.38 25.21
C MET A 22 -0.86 -4.60 24.89
N LEU A 23 -1.39 -3.84 25.84
CA LEU A 23 -2.54 -2.97 25.63
C LEU A 23 -2.20 -1.85 24.65
N ALA A 24 -1.07 -1.16 24.84
CA ALA A 24 -0.61 -0.12 23.91
C ALA A 24 -0.43 -0.65 22.48
N LYS A 25 0.15 -1.85 22.36
CA LYS A 25 0.28 -2.58 21.09
C LYS A 25 -1.10 -2.85 20.45
N SER A 26 -2.07 -3.27 21.23
CA SER A 26 -3.44 -3.55 20.76
C SER A 26 -4.17 -2.28 20.31
N LEU A 27 -4.02 -1.18 21.06
CA LEU A 27 -4.58 0.12 20.70
C LEU A 27 -3.97 0.67 19.40
N SER A 28 -2.68 0.50 19.18
CA SER A 28 -2.03 0.89 17.92
C SER A 28 -2.56 0.09 16.72
N ARG A 29 -2.79 -1.23 16.88
CA ARG A 29 -3.44 -2.06 15.84
C ARG A 29 -4.87 -1.62 15.56
N LEU A 30 -5.63 -1.29 16.61
CA LEU A 30 -6.99 -0.80 16.46
C LEU A 30 -7.02 0.55 15.74
N SER A 31 -6.13 1.48 16.13
CA SER A 31 -6.05 2.81 15.54
C SER A 31 -5.61 2.79 14.07
N THR A 32 -4.74 1.86 13.68
CA THR A 32 -4.25 1.74 12.30
C THR A 32 -5.12 0.82 11.44
N GLY A 33 -5.94 -0.03 12.07
CA GLY A 33 -6.64 -1.14 11.41
C GLY A 33 -5.71 -2.23 10.86
N SER A 34 -4.39 -2.08 11.01
CA SER A 34 -3.39 -3.00 10.48
C SER A 34 -3.02 -4.06 11.51
N LYS A 35 -2.92 -5.31 11.06
CA LYS A 35 -2.41 -6.41 11.89
C LYS A 35 -0.93 -6.22 12.24
N ILE A 36 -0.16 -5.55 11.36
CA ILE A 36 1.27 -5.28 11.48
C ILE A 36 1.46 -3.82 11.87
N ILE A 37 2.08 -3.60 13.02
CA ILE A 37 2.30 -2.28 13.65
C ILE A 37 3.79 -1.98 13.81
N ASN A 38 4.61 -3.00 14.08
CA ASN A 38 6.06 -2.89 14.15
C ASN A 38 6.72 -3.76 13.07
N PRO A 39 7.42 -3.15 12.10
CA PRO A 39 8.25 -3.86 11.11
C PRO A 39 9.27 -4.83 11.71
N ALA A 40 9.78 -4.50 12.90
CA ALA A 40 10.79 -5.29 13.60
C ALA A 40 10.22 -6.60 14.19
N ASP A 41 8.93 -6.64 14.52
CA ASP A 41 8.29 -7.81 15.17
C ASP A 41 7.94 -8.90 14.15
N ASP A 42 7.70 -8.54 12.89
CA ASP A 42 7.36 -9.46 11.80
C ASP A 42 7.86 -8.94 10.45
N ALA A 43 9.18 -8.99 10.26
CA ALA A 43 9.83 -8.53 9.04
C ALA A 43 9.39 -9.33 7.80
N ALA A 44 9.11 -10.62 7.96
CA ALA A 44 8.67 -11.50 6.87
C ALA A 44 7.24 -11.15 6.42
N GLY A 45 6.31 -11.00 7.37
CA GLY A 45 4.93 -10.59 7.10
C GLY A 45 4.86 -9.20 6.46
N LEU A 46 5.69 -8.26 6.93
CA LEU A 46 5.77 -6.93 6.32
C LEU A 46 6.35 -6.98 4.89
N ALA A 47 7.38 -7.77 4.65
CA ALA A 47 7.98 -7.90 3.31
C ALA A 47 6.98 -8.44 2.29
N VAL A 48 6.17 -9.42 2.67
CA VAL A 48 5.10 -9.95 1.82
C VAL A 48 4.02 -8.88 1.60
N ALA A 49 3.56 -8.20 2.65
CA ALA A 49 2.56 -7.15 2.54
C ALA A 49 3.03 -6.01 1.62
N SER A 50 4.24 -5.51 1.80
CA SER A 50 4.85 -4.47 0.96
C SER A 50 4.99 -4.92 -0.49
N ARG A 51 5.36 -6.19 -0.72
CA ARG A 51 5.43 -6.76 -2.08
C ARG A 51 4.06 -6.86 -2.73
N LEU A 52 3.00 -7.16 -1.98
CA LEU A 52 1.63 -7.19 -2.49
C LEU A 52 1.14 -5.77 -2.80
N ASP A 53 1.38 -4.81 -1.91
CA ASP A 53 1.07 -3.39 -2.16
C ASP A 53 1.77 -2.87 -3.42
N ALA A 54 3.04 -3.22 -3.60
CA ALA A 54 3.79 -2.87 -4.81
C ALA A 54 3.18 -3.50 -6.07
N GLN A 55 2.67 -4.74 -5.99
CA GLN A 55 1.98 -5.38 -7.11
C GLN A 55 0.66 -4.68 -7.45
N ILE A 56 -0.14 -4.33 -6.45
CA ILE A 56 -1.41 -3.59 -6.65
C ILE A 56 -1.13 -2.26 -7.35
N ARG A 57 -0.17 -1.48 -6.85
CA ARG A 57 0.21 -0.19 -7.48
C ARG A 57 0.68 -0.36 -8.92
N ARG A 58 1.40 -1.45 -9.21
CA ARG A 58 1.82 -1.77 -10.58
C ARG A 58 0.62 -2.09 -11.47
N LEU A 59 -0.35 -2.85 -10.99
CA LEU A 59 -1.57 -3.16 -11.73
C LEU A 59 -2.37 -1.89 -12.04
N ASP A 60 -2.55 -1.01 -11.04
CA ASP A 60 -3.22 0.28 -11.25
C ASP A 60 -2.49 1.11 -12.32
N ALA A 61 -1.17 1.20 -12.24
CA ALA A 61 -0.37 1.90 -13.25
C ALA A 61 -0.53 1.30 -14.66
N THR A 62 -0.65 -0.03 -14.78
CA THR A 62 -0.91 -0.67 -16.08
C THR A 62 -2.29 -0.35 -16.63
N GLU A 63 -3.31 -0.27 -15.77
CA GLU A 63 -4.67 0.14 -16.18
C GLU A 63 -4.68 1.59 -16.67
N TYR A 64 -4.00 2.50 -15.96
CA TYR A 64 -3.86 3.90 -16.42
C TYR A 64 -3.11 3.99 -17.75
N ALA A 65 -2.02 3.26 -17.92
CA ALA A 65 -1.28 3.22 -19.18
C ALA A 65 -2.15 2.69 -20.33
N ARG A 66 -2.92 1.63 -20.08
CA ARG A 66 -3.87 1.07 -21.05
C ARG A 66 -4.92 2.09 -21.47
N TYR A 67 -5.49 2.85 -20.53
CA TYR A 67 -6.43 3.92 -20.85
C TYR A 67 -5.77 5.00 -21.72
N GLY A 68 -4.56 5.43 -21.39
CA GLY A 68 -3.79 6.39 -22.19
C GLY A 68 -3.56 5.90 -23.63
N ILE A 69 -3.15 4.65 -23.80
CA ILE A 69 -2.95 4.01 -25.11
C ILE A 69 -4.26 3.97 -25.90
N LEU A 70 -5.37 3.62 -25.25
CA LEU A 70 -6.68 3.56 -25.92
C LEU A 70 -7.11 4.92 -26.46
N VAL A 71 -6.97 5.98 -25.64
CA VAL A 71 -7.27 7.35 -26.05
C VAL A 71 -6.35 7.79 -27.19
N GLN A 72 -5.04 7.57 -27.06
CA GLN A 72 -4.07 7.93 -28.09
C GLN A 72 -4.36 7.20 -29.40
N SER A 73 -4.67 5.90 -29.33
CA SER A 73 -5.04 5.09 -30.51
C SER A 73 -6.34 5.60 -31.14
N GLY A 74 -7.34 5.96 -30.35
CA GLY A 74 -8.58 6.59 -30.84
C GLY A 74 -8.31 7.89 -31.58
N THR A 75 -7.47 8.77 -31.04
CA THR A 75 -7.10 10.03 -31.71
C THR A 75 -6.31 9.80 -33.00
N ALA A 76 -5.39 8.82 -33.01
CA ALA A 76 -4.63 8.46 -34.20
C ALA A 76 -5.55 7.86 -35.29
N MET A 77 -6.51 7.02 -34.91
CA MET A 77 -7.51 6.47 -35.85
C MET A 77 -8.40 7.57 -36.44
N LEU A 78 -8.86 8.53 -35.65
CA LEU A 78 -9.63 9.68 -36.15
C LEU A 78 -8.79 10.55 -37.08
N ALA A 79 -7.53 10.81 -36.73
CA ALA A 79 -6.61 11.56 -37.59
C ALA A 79 -6.41 10.84 -38.93
N GLN A 80 -6.19 9.51 -38.92
CA GLN A 80 -6.05 8.69 -40.12
C GLN A 80 -7.34 8.68 -40.96
N ALA A 81 -8.50 8.55 -40.33
CA ALA A 81 -9.80 8.56 -41.01
C ALA A 81 -10.07 9.91 -41.70
N ASN A 82 -9.62 11.02 -41.12
CA ASN A 82 -9.77 12.37 -41.69
C ASN A 82 -8.82 12.65 -42.87
N GLN A 83 -7.73 11.89 -43.04
CA GLN A 83 -6.81 12.06 -44.17
C GLN A 83 -7.41 11.59 -45.51
N LEU A 84 -8.24 10.55 -45.51
CA LEU A 84 -8.89 10.04 -46.73
C LEU A 84 -9.87 11.05 -47.37
N PRO A 85 -10.79 11.66 -46.62
CA PRO A 85 -11.66 12.71 -47.17
C PRO A 85 -10.90 13.92 -47.66
N GLN A 86 -9.83 14.33 -46.95
CA GLN A 86 -9.00 15.47 -47.34
C GLN A 86 -8.25 15.24 -48.66
N SER A 87 -7.78 14.00 -48.91
CA SER A 87 -7.14 13.67 -50.18
C SER A 87 -8.13 13.68 -51.34
N VAL A 88 -9.36 13.21 -51.13
CA VAL A 88 -10.45 13.29 -52.13
C VAL A 88 -10.85 14.75 -52.39
N LEU A 89 -11.02 15.56 -51.35
CA LEU A 89 -11.29 17.00 -51.48
C LEU A 89 -10.19 17.73 -52.26
N ARG A 90 -8.93 17.31 -52.15
CA ARG A 90 -7.82 17.88 -52.93
C ARG A 90 -7.79 17.43 -54.39
N LEU A 91 -8.46 16.32 -54.73
CA LEU A 91 -8.58 15.82 -56.10
C LEU A 91 -9.78 16.44 -56.85
N LEU A 92 -10.73 17.03 -56.11
CA LEU A 92 -11.95 17.66 -56.65
C LEU A 92 -11.85 19.19 -56.81
N ASN A 93 -10.74 19.79 -56.36
CA ASN A 93 -10.40 21.21 -56.56
C ASN A 93 -9.17 21.31 -57.48
#